data_AF-A0A6N2FK24-F1
#
_entry.id   AF-A0A6N2FK24-F1
#
_cell.length_a   1.000
_cell.length_b   1.000
_cell.length_c   1.000
_cell.angle_alpha   90.00
_cell.angle_beta   90.00
_cell.angle_gamma   90.00
#
_symmetry.space_group_name_H-M   'P 1'
#
loop_
_entity.id
_entity.type
_entity.pdbx_description
1 polymer ?
#
loop_
_entity_poly.entity_id
_entity_poly.type
_entity_poly.pdbx_seq_one_letter_code
_entity_poly.pdbx_strand_id
1 'polypeptide(L)'
;MTAPYLCPNCKTNRTRFNLIEQSPTSVKIDPATGEIMETYSDDELSPFHLPYSGPAIKVQCGACGLIEDEKTFIKLAEFDKRT
;
A
#
# COMPACT_ATOMS: atom_id res chain seq x y z
N MET A 1 -16.05 -5.08 -3.23
CA MET A 1 -16.15 -6.05 -4.36
C MET A 1 -15.18 -7.17 -4.08
N THR A 2 -15.53 -8.42 -4.38
CA THR A 2 -14.62 -9.56 -4.25
C THR A 2 -13.92 -9.80 -5.59
N ALA A 3 -12.59 -9.66 -5.65
CA ALA A 3 -11.79 -9.90 -6.85
C ALA A 3 -10.72 -10.98 -6.57
N PRO A 4 -10.39 -11.83 -7.56
CA PRO A 4 -9.29 -12.79 -7.41
C PRO A 4 -7.95 -12.08 -7.43
N TYR A 5 -6.99 -12.61 -6.68
CA TYR A 5 -5.62 -12.10 -6.64
C TYR A 5 -4.64 -13.10 -7.25
N LEU A 6 -3.59 -12.57 -7.87
CA LEU A 6 -2.41 -13.31 -8.27
C LEU A 6 -1.18 -12.49 -7.90
N CYS A 7 -0.27 -13.07 -7.13
CA CYS A 7 0.93 -12.35 -6.70
C CYS A 7 1.81 -11.97 -7.90
N PRO A 8 2.19 -10.68 -8.06
CA PRO A 8 3.03 -10.24 -9.16
C PRO A 8 4.49 -10.60 -9.03
N ASN A 9 4.96 -10.97 -7.84
CA ASN A 9 6.29 -11.52 -7.67
C ASN A 9 6.32 -13.04 -7.91
N CYS A 10 5.50 -13.82 -7.19
CA CYS A 10 5.51 -15.29 -7.33
C CYS A 10 4.96 -15.79 -8.68
N LYS A 11 4.02 -15.05 -9.28
CA LYS A 11 3.21 -15.48 -10.45
C LYS A 11 2.41 -16.78 -10.27
N THR A 12 2.35 -17.33 -9.06
CA THR A 12 1.69 -18.62 -8.76
C THR A 12 0.76 -18.57 -7.55
N ASN A 13 1.09 -17.79 -6.51
CA ASN A 13 0.24 -17.68 -5.33
C ASN A 13 -1.08 -16.95 -5.65
N ARG A 14 -2.21 -17.63 -5.39
CA ARG A 14 -3.59 -17.16 -5.57
C ARG A 14 -4.45 -17.28 -4.32
N THR A 15 -3.90 -17.76 -3.19
CA THR A 15 -4.71 -18.21 -2.05
C THR A 15 -4.32 -17.61 -0.71
N ARG A 16 -3.08 -17.13 -0.53
CA ARG A 16 -2.59 -16.64 0.76
C ARG A 16 -2.17 -15.18 0.67
N PHE A 17 -2.95 -14.30 1.29
CA PHE A 17 -2.68 -12.87 1.33
C PHE A 17 -3.08 -12.26 2.68
N ASN A 18 -2.36 -11.22 3.11
CA ASN A 18 -2.79 -10.35 4.20
C ASN A 18 -3.30 -9.04 3.59
N LEU A 19 -4.45 -8.55 4.07
CA LEU A 19 -4.93 -7.20 3.77
C LEU A 19 -4.43 -6.27 4.88
N ILE A 20 -3.88 -5.13 4.49
CA ILE A 20 -3.26 -4.17 5.40
C ILE A 20 -4.00 -2.85 5.26
N GLU A 21 -4.78 -2.51 6.28
CA GLU A 21 -5.35 -1.17 6.43
C GLU A 21 -4.24 -0.19 6.80
N GLN A 22 -4.12 0.89 6.02
CA GLN A 22 -3.10 1.92 6.23
C GLN A 22 -3.69 3.09 7.02
N SER A 23 -2.99 3.50 8.08
CA SER A 23 -3.25 4.74 8.83
C SER A 23 -2.03 5.65 8.68
N PRO A 24 -1.89 6.38 7.56
CA PRO A 24 -0.74 7.26 7.33
C PRO A 24 -0.68 8.38 8.37
N THR A 25 0.53 8.82 8.72
CA THR A 25 0.75 9.97 9.61
C THR A 25 1.67 10.96 8.90
N SER A 26 1.16 12.14 8.62
CA SER A 26 1.88 13.22 7.96
C SER A 26 2.79 13.92 8.96
N VAL A 27 4.10 13.88 8.76
CA VAL A 27 5.10 14.45 9.67
C VAL A 27 6.16 15.27 8.93
N LYS A 28 6.73 16.24 9.62
CA LYS A 28 7.98 16.91 9.25
C LYS A 28 9.05 16.53 10.27
N ILE A 29 10.18 16.07 9.77
CA ILE A 29 11.30 15.58 10.59
C ILE A 29 12.55 16.43 10.42
N ASP A 30 13.35 16.53 11.46
CA ASP A 30 14.68 17.13 11.40
C ASP A 30 15.64 16.20 10.62
N PRO A 31 16.34 16.69 9.57
CA PRO A 31 17.18 15.83 8.74
C PRO A 31 18.49 15.38 9.40
N ALA A 32 18.95 16.05 10.46
CA ALA A 32 20.18 15.72 11.16
C ALA A 32 19.93 14.78 12.35
N THR A 33 18.83 14.96 13.07
CA THR A 33 18.52 14.18 14.29
C THR A 33 17.46 13.10 14.08
N GLY A 34 16.57 13.27 13.08
CA GLY A 34 15.41 12.41 12.87
C GLY A 34 14.23 12.70 13.80
N GLU A 35 14.28 13.76 14.61
CA GLU A 35 13.19 14.13 15.51
C GLU A 35 11.97 14.65 14.73
N ILE A 36 10.76 14.30 15.18
CA ILE A 36 9.51 14.84 14.63
C ILE A 36 9.37 16.28 15.11
N MET A 37 9.43 17.23 14.18
CA MET A 37 9.26 18.66 14.47
C MET A 37 7.79 19.07 14.42
N GLU A 38 7.02 18.53 13.47
CA GLU A 38 5.60 18.85 13.28
C GLU A 38 4.82 17.60 12.82
N THR A 39 3.58 17.45 13.28
CA THR A 39 2.59 16.49 12.78
C THR A 39 1.43 17.25 12.15
N TYR A 40 0.98 16.83 10.98
CA TYR A 40 -0.11 17.47 10.25
C TYR A 40 -1.39 16.64 10.33
N SER A 41 -2.52 17.32 10.43
CA SER A 41 -3.84 16.76 10.15
C SER A 41 -4.16 16.94 8.66
N ASP A 42 -5.12 16.16 8.14
CA ASP A 42 -5.55 16.27 6.74
C ASP A 42 -6.10 17.66 6.37
N ASP A 43 -6.64 18.38 7.36
CA ASP A 43 -7.26 19.70 7.19
C ASP A 43 -6.26 20.87 7.35
N GLU A 44 -5.06 20.62 7.88
CA GLU A 44 -4.05 21.64 8.19
C GLU A 44 -2.67 21.28 7.59
N LEU A 45 -2.68 20.90 6.32
CA LEU A 45 -1.45 20.68 5.57
C LEU A 45 -0.74 22.01 5.28
N SER A 46 0.56 22.06 5.56
CA SER A 46 1.43 23.14 5.12
C SER A 46 1.41 23.26 3.58
N PRO A 47 1.59 24.47 2.99
CA PRO A 47 1.65 24.64 1.53
C PRO A 47 2.69 23.77 0.82
N PHE A 48 3.71 23.29 1.54
CA PHE A 48 4.76 22.42 1.01
C PHE A 48 4.57 20.93 1.40
N HIS A 49 3.41 20.56 1.96
CA HIS A 49 3.08 19.20 2.35
C HIS A 49 1.90 18.69 1.53
N LEU A 50 2.15 17.72 0.64
CA LEU A 50 1.09 17.11 -0.15
C LEU A 50 0.29 16.11 0.69
N PRO A 51 -1.05 16.08 0.57
CA PRO A 51 -1.86 15.06 1.23
C PRO A 51 -1.46 13.67 0.77
N TYR A 52 -1.54 12.69 1.67
CA TYR A 52 -1.36 11.30 1.30
C TYR A 52 -2.47 10.86 0.34
N SER A 53 -2.08 10.42 -0.85
CA SER A 53 -3.00 9.96 -1.92
C SER A 53 -2.80 8.49 -2.29
N GLY A 54 -2.06 7.74 -1.47
CA GLY A 54 -1.88 6.30 -1.65
C GLY A 54 -3.13 5.50 -1.28
N PRO A 55 -3.14 4.18 -1.55
CA PRO A 55 -4.32 3.37 -1.31
C PRO A 55 -4.62 3.24 0.19
N ALA A 56 -5.89 3.08 0.56
CA ALA A 56 -6.27 2.79 1.95
C ALA A 56 -5.86 1.36 2.37
N ILE A 57 -5.84 0.43 1.41
CA ILE A 57 -5.47 -0.97 1.61
C ILE A 57 -4.22 -1.31 0.81
N LYS A 58 -3.26 -1.96 1.45
CA LYS A 58 -2.21 -2.72 0.77
C LYS A 58 -2.46 -4.21 0.91
N VAL A 59 -1.89 -4.98 -0.01
CA VAL A 59 -1.95 -6.45 0.03
C VAL A 59 -0.55 -7.00 0.15
N GLN A 60 -0.35 -7.89 1.13
CA GLN A 60 0.85 -8.70 1.25
C GLN A 60 0.63 -10.10 0.69
N CYS A 61 1.54 -10.58 -0.14
CA CYS A 61 1.62 -11.98 -0.50
C CYS A 61 2.10 -12.82 0.70
N GLY A 62 1.25 -13.73 1.19
CA GLY A 62 1.60 -14.62 2.30
C GLY A 62 2.62 -15.71 1.95
N ALA A 63 3.04 -15.82 0.67
CA ALA A 63 4.03 -16.79 0.23
C ALA A 63 5.44 -16.21 0.05
N CYS A 64 5.58 -14.97 -0.45
CA CYS A 64 6.89 -14.33 -0.67
C CYS A 64 7.08 -13.00 0.07
N GLY A 65 6.06 -12.50 0.77
CA GLY A 65 6.15 -11.27 1.55
C GLY A 65 6.03 -9.97 0.77
N LEU A 66 5.88 -9.98 -0.58
CA LEU A 66 5.66 -8.75 -1.35
C LEU A 66 4.44 -8.00 -0.83
N ILE A 67 4.60 -6.71 -0.51
CA ILE A 67 3.52 -5.79 -0.15
C ILE A 67 3.34 -4.78 -1.29
N GLU A 68 2.15 -4.67 -1.84
CA GLU A 68 1.83 -3.76 -2.95
C GLU A 68 0.37 -3.27 -2.93
N ASP A 69 0.03 -2.34 -3.83
CA ASP A 69 -1.38 -1.94 -4.08
C ASP A 69 -2.21 -3.16 -4.51
N GLU A 70 -3.40 -3.32 -3.93
CA GLU A 70 -4.38 -4.35 -4.26
C GLU A 70 -4.63 -4.48 -5.76
N LYS A 71 -4.73 -3.35 -6.48
CA LYS A 71 -5.00 -3.30 -7.91
C LYS A 71 -3.96 -4.09 -8.71
N THR A 72 -2.71 -4.12 -8.27
CA THR A 72 -1.64 -4.85 -8.95
C THR A 72 -1.90 -6.37 -8.94
N PHE A 73 -2.40 -6.90 -7.82
CA PHE A 73 -2.74 -8.31 -7.67
C PHE A 73 -3.98 -8.69 -8.50
N ILE A 74 -5.00 -7.82 -8.48
CA ILE A 74 -6.22 -8.00 -9.27
C ILE A 74 -5.90 -7.98 -10.76
N LYS A 75 -5.17 -6.97 -11.23
CA LYS A 75 -4.84 -6.81 -12.66
C LYS A 75 -4.03 -7.98 -13.19
N LEU A 76 -3.12 -8.52 -12.38
CA LEU A 76 -2.39 -9.71 -12.79
C LEU A 76 -3.28 -10.96 -12.85
N ALA A 77 -4.22 -11.11 -11.92
CA ALA A 77 -5.19 -12.21 -11.97
C ALA A 77 -6.11 -12.12 -13.19
N GLU A 78 -6.55 -10.91 -13.55
CA GLU A 78 -7.33 -10.64 -14.77
C GLU A 78 -6.53 -10.95 -16.04
N PHE A 79 -5.23 -10.64 -16.05
CA PHE A 79 -4.35 -10.90 -17.20
C PHE A 79 -4.01 -12.38 -17.37
N ASP A 80 -3.76 -13.10 -16.27
CA ASP A 80 -3.50 -14.55 -16.30
C ASP A 80 -4.82 -15.31 -16.50
N LYS A 81 -5.28 -15.35 -17.76
CA LYS A 81 -6.49 -16.03 -18.26
C LYS A 81 -6.45 -17.56 -18.13
N ARG A 82 -5.66 -18.11 -17.20
CA ARG A 82 -5.79 -19.51 -16.77
C ARG A 82 -7.10 -19.65 -16.00
N THR A 83 -8.17 -19.71 -16.78
CA THR A 83 -9.52 -20.16 -16.51
C THR A 83 -9.81 -21.25 -17.53
#